data_AF-A0A962JH29-F1
#
_entry.id   AF-A0A962JH29-F1
#
_cell.length_a   1.000
_cell.length_b   1.000
_cell.length_c   1.000
_cell.angle_alpha   90.00
_cell.angle_beta   90.00
_cell.angle_gamma   90.00
#
_symmetry.space_group_name_H-M   'P 1'
#
loop_
_entity.id
_entity.type
_entity.pdbx_description
1 polymer ?
#
loop_
_entity_poly.entity_id
_entity_poly.type
_entity_poly.pdbx_seq_one_letter_code
_entity_poly.pdbx_strand_id
1 'polypeptide(L)'
;MALPAMLERGHGRIMNIASVVAFQPCPYFAVYAASKAYVLSFTEALAEEMRGRGILVTAVCPGSTDTGFHSVANTKGSLVDKMAESPLMVAEEAYKALNNGKTVVVTGLLNKPLPLVNRLVPRKAMTWATSKLMGR
;
A
#
# COMPACT_ATOMS: atom_id res chain seq x y z
N MET A 1 11.88 12.63 16.64
CA MET A 1 10.84 11.66 16.21
C MET A 1 9.47 12.32 16.36
N ALA A 2 8.54 12.13 15.42
CA ALA A 2 7.25 12.86 15.41
C ALA A 2 6.21 12.31 16.40
N LEU A 3 6.24 11.01 16.71
CA LEU A 3 5.23 10.35 17.55
C LEU A 3 5.18 10.89 19.00
N PRO A 4 6.30 11.11 19.73
CA PRO A 4 6.25 11.67 21.08
C PRO A 4 5.50 13.01 21.15
N ALA A 5 5.78 13.95 20.23
CA ALA A 5 5.09 15.24 20.20
C ALA A 5 3.59 15.11 19.86
N MET A 6 3.20 14.14 19.03
CA MET A 6 1.79 13.84 18.76
C MET A 6 1.06 13.28 19.99
N LEU A 7 1.75 12.46 20.79
CA LEU A 7 1.22 11.89 22.02
C LEU A 7 1.05 12.96 23.11
N GLU A 8 2.03 13.83 23.29
CA GLU A 8 1.96 14.95 24.23
C GLU A 8 0.75 15.87 23.96
N ARG A 9 0.45 16.12 22.67
CA ARG A 9 -0.70 16.95 22.28
C ARG A 9 -2.03 16.19 22.15
N GLY A 10 -2.04 14.87 22.37
CA GLY A 10 -3.23 14.02 22.24
C GLY A 10 -3.89 14.02 20.84
N HIS A 11 -3.15 14.43 19.80
CA HIS A 11 -3.66 14.51 18.43
C HIS A 11 -2.55 14.39 17.40
N GLY A 12 -2.71 13.49 16.44
CA GLY A 12 -1.77 13.34 15.34
C GLY A 12 -2.28 12.41 14.25
N ARG A 13 -1.60 12.48 13.11
CA ARG A 13 -1.91 11.68 11.92
C ARG A 13 -0.61 11.19 11.31
N ILE A 14 -0.50 9.90 11.08
CA ILE A 14 0.66 9.25 10.46
C ILE A 14 0.18 8.55 9.20
N MET A 15 0.80 8.87 8.06
CA MET A 15 0.52 8.23 6.78
C MET A 15 1.79 7.53 6.30
N ASN A 16 1.74 6.20 6.20
CA ASN A 16 2.83 5.40 5.67
C ASN A 16 2.47 4.91 4.26
N ILE A 17 3.43 4.97 3.33
CA ILE A 17 3.22 4.54 1.94
C ILE A 17 3.71 3.09 1.77
N ALA A 18 2.76 2.17 1.75
CA ALA A 18 2.94 0.77 1.40
C ALA A 18 2.81 0.58 -0.14
N SER A 19 2.11 -0.46 -0.59
CA SER A 19 1.75 -0.72 -1.99
C SER A 19 0.75 -1.87 -2.06
N VAL A 20 -0.01 -2.00 -3.15
CA VAL A 20 -0.79 -3.22 -3.45
C VAL A 20 0.07 -4.49 -3.51
N VAL A 21 1.39 -4.38 -3.74
CA VAL A 21 2.28 -5.55 -3.68
C VAL A 21 2.55 -6.05 -2.27
N ALA A 22 2.20 -5.28 -1.23
CA ALA A 22 2.37 -5.68 0.17
C ALA A 22 1.55 -6.94 0.53
N PHE A 23 0.48 -7.23 -0.22
CA PHE A 23 -0.45 -8.32 0.09
C PHE A 23 -0.05 -9.67 -0.52
N GLN A 24 1.00 -9.73 -1.36
CA GLN A 24 1.40 -10.97 -2.03
C GLN A 24 2.89 -11.05 -2.35
N PRO A 25 3.46 -12.26 -2.49
CA PRO A 25 4.77 -12.42 -3.07
C PRO A 25 4.80 -11.95 -4.53
N CYS A 26 5.83 -11.19 -4.88
CA CYS A 26 6.02 -10.63 -6.22
C CYS A 26 7.40 -11.03 -6.75
N PRO A 27 7.51 -12.10 -7.56
CA PRO A 27 8.74 -12.46 -8.25
C PRO A 27 9.30 -11.28 -9.06
N TYR A 28 10.62 -11.18 -9.16
CA TYR A 28 11.34 -10.03 -9.76
C TYR A 28 11.21 -8.69 -9.02
N PHE A 29 10.30 -8.60 -8.04
CA PHE A 29 10.11 -7.47 -7.11
C PHE A 29 10.18 -7.91 -5.64
N ALA A 30 10.89 -9.01 -5.35
CA ALA A 30 10.78 -9.70 -4.06
C ALA A 30 11.12 -8.80 -2.86
N VAL A 31 12.26 -8.08 -2.92
CA VAL A 31 12.70 -7.17 -1.84
C VAL A 31 11.73 -5.98 -1.70
N TYR A 32 11.31 -5.42 -2.83
CA TYR A 32 10.33 -4.33 -2.85
C TYR A 32 9.02 -4.75 -2.18
N ALA A 33 8.40 -5.85 -2.62
CA ALA A 33 7.15 -6.35 -2.04
C ALA A 33 7.30 -6.72 -0.56
N ALA A 34 8.39 -7.38 -0.16
CA ALA A 34 8.67 -7.70 1.24
C ALA A 34 8.78 -6.42 2.11
N SER A 35 9.47 -5.39 1.62
CA SER A 35 9.57 -4.11 2.35
C SER A 35 8.21 -3.42 2.48
N LYS A 36 7.35 -3.51 1.46
CA LYS A 36 6.00 -2.93 1.53
C LYS A 36 5.05 -3.74 2.42
N ALA A 37 5.23 -5.05 2.49
CA ALA A 37 4.54 -5.91 3.46
C ALA A 37 4.92 -5.55 4.90
N TYR A 38 6.21 -5.26 5.15
CA TYR A 38 6.65 -4.73 6.45
C TYR A 38 5.94 -3.41 6.78
N VAL A 39 5.92 -2.45 5.85
CA VAL A 39 5.25 -1.15 6.08
C VAL A 39 3.77 -1.34 6.40
N LEU A 40 3.06 -2.21 5.67
CA LEU A 40 1.66 -2.52 5.94
C LEU A 40 1.48 -3.08 7.36
N SER A 41 2.19 -4.17 7.68
CA SER A 41 2.07 -4.85 8.98
C SER A 41 2.48 -3.94 10.15
N PHE A 42 3.56 -3.18 10.00
CA PHE A 42 4.00 -2.19 10.99
C PHE A 42 2.93 -1.12 11.23
N THR A 43 2.30 -0.64 10.16
CA THR A 43 1.30 0.43 10.25
C THR A 43 0.02 -0.06 10.92
N GLU A 44 -0.43 -1.27 10.60
CA GLU A 44 -1.60 -1.88 11.25
C GLU A 44 -1.36 -2.10 12.75
N ALA A 45 -0.19 -2.62 13.13
CA ALA A 45 0.19 -2.80 14.53
C ALA A 45 0.27 -1.45 15.26
N LEU A 46 0.93 -0.46 14.68
CA LEU A 46 1.04 0.88 15.27
C LEU A 46 -0.33 1.56 15.41
N ALA A 47 -1.24 1.40 14.43
CA ALA A 47 -2.59 1.94 14.53
C ALA A 47 -3.34 1.38 15.74
N GLU A 48 -3.20 0.07 15.99
CA GLU A 48 -3.80 -0.60 17.13
C GLU A 48 -3.17 -0.15 18.46
N GLU A 49 -1.84 -0.05 18.53
CA GLU A 49 -1.13 0.50 19.71
C GLU A 49 -1.54 1.95 20.02
N MET A 50 -1.90 2.71 18.99
CA MET A 50 -2.33 4.10 19.10
C MET A 50 -3.84 4.26 19.35
N ARG A 51 -4.62 3.17 19.35
CA ARG A 51 -6.08 3.24 19.53
C ARG A 51 -6.44 3.95 20.84
N GLY A 52 -7.33 4.93 20.74
CA GLY A 52 -7.77 5.74 21.88
C GLY A 52 -6.80 6.83 22.32
N ARG A 53 -5.63 6.99 21.68
CA ARG A 53 -4.62 8.00 22.02
C ARG A 53 -4.70 9.28 21.18
N GLY A 54 -5.78 9.44 20.39
CA GLY A 54 -5.98 10.57 19.49
C GLY A 54 -5.07 10.58 18.25
N ILE A 55 -4.34 9.48 18.00
CA ILE A 55 -3.45 9.35 16.84
C ILE A 55 -4.07 8.42 15.82
N LEU A 56 -4.23 8.91 14.58
CA LEU A 56 -4.67 8.10 13.45
C LEU A 56 -3.48 7.67 12.61
N VAL A 57 -3.39 6.38 12.30
CA VAL A 57 -2.28 5.80 11.56
C VAL A 57 -2.85 5.05 10.36
N THR A 58 -2.40 5.41 9.15
CA THR A 58 -2.95 4.88 7.89
C THR A 58 -1.83 4.37 6.99
N ALA A 59 -1.98 3.13 6.51
CA ALA A 59 -1.20 2.55 5.42
C ALA A 59 -1.92 2.80 4.10
N VAL A 60 -1.28 3.58 3.24
CA VAL A 60 -1.72 3.75 1.85
C VAL A 60 -1.07 2.65 1.01
N CYS A 61 -1.88 1.88 0.31
CA CYS A 61 -1.45 0.80 -0.57
C CYS A 61 -1.82 1.15 -2.03
N PRO A 62 -1.02 1.99 -2.71
CA PRO A 62 -1.33 2.36 -4.08
C PRO A 62 -1.17 1.20 -5.03
N GLY A 63 -2.04 1.17 -6.04
CA GLY A 63 -1.80 0.46 -7.29
C GLY A 63 -0.73 1.14 -8.15
N SER A 64 -0.73 0.78 -9.43
CA SER A 64 0.07 1.50 -10.42
C SER A 64 -0.29 3.00 -10.44
N THR A 65 0.71 3.88 -10.41
CA THR A 65 0.51 5.34 -10.34
C THR A 65 1.38 6.03 -11.38
N ASP A 66 0.81 6.96 -12.15
CA ASP A 66 1.45 7.62 -13.29
C ASP A 66 2.53 8.60 -12.79
N THR A 67 3.71 8.04 -12.59
CA THR A 67 4.88 8.68 -11.99
C THR A 67 6.15 8.12 -12.65
N GLY A 68 7.32 8.63 -12.24
CA GLY A 68 8.60 8.07 -12.66
C GLY A 68 8.86 6.61 -12.25
N PHE A 69 7.99 5.99 -11.44
CA PHE A 69 8.18 4.63 -10.89
C PHE A 69 8.47 3.60 -11.98
N HIS A 70 7.66 3.52 -13.04
CA HIS A 70 7.82 2.49 -14.08
C HIS A 70 9.10 2.65 -14.91
N SER A 71 9.62 3.88 -14.99
CA SER A 71 10.91 4.14 -15.65
C SER A 71 12.05 3.62 -14.79
N VAL A 72 12.04 3.87 -13.47
CA VAL A 72 13.08 3.40 -12.54
C VAL A 72 13.01 1.88 -12.34
N ALA A 73 11.80 1.34 -12.28
CA ALA A 73 11.55 -0.09 -12.10
C ALA A 73 11.76 -0.91 -13.38
N ASN A 74 12.16 -0.28 -14.51
CA ASN A 74 12.31 -0.92 -15.82
C ASN A 74 11.06 -1.71 -16.27
N THR A 75 9.87 -1.18 -15.97
CA THR A 75 8.55 -1.76 -16.31
C THR A 75 7.73 -0.87 -17.23
N LYS A 76 8.33 0.16 -17.81
CA LYS A 76 7.67 1.06 -18.77
C LYS A 76 7.12 0.29 -19.97
N GLY A 77 5.88 0.60 -20.36
CA GLY A 77 5.15 -0.08 -21.43
C GLY A 77 4.48 -1.41 -21.03
N SER A 78 4.68 -1.88 -19.80
CA SER A 78 3.98 -3.06 -19.27
C SER A 78 2.47 -2.82 -19.13
N LEU A 79 1.70 -3.90 -18.98
CA LEU A 79 0.27 -3.78 -18.68
C LEU A 79 0.00 -2.98 -17.40
N VAL A 80 0.87 -3.13 -16.39
CA VAL A 80 0.74 -2.41 -15.11
C VAL A 80 0.97 -0.91 -15.31
N ASP A 81 1.95 -0.51 -16.12
CA ASP A 81 2.21 0.89 -16.47
C ASP A 81 1.02 1.54 -17.20
N LYS A 82 0.38 0.80 -18.13
CA LYS A 82 -0.80 1.28 -18.86
C LYS A 82 -2.05 1.46 -17.99
N MET A 83 -2.10 0.79 -16.84
CA MET A 83 -3.19 0.89 -15.87
C MET A 83 -2.89 1.89 -14.75
N ALA A 84 -1.87 2.72 -14.92
CA ALA A 84 -1.46 3.70 -13.93
C ALA A 84 -2.54 4.76 -13.67
N GLU A 85 -2.80 5.03 -12.40
CA GLU A 85 -3.75 6.05 -11.98
C GLU A 85 -3.07 7.40 -11.74
N SER A 86 -3.83 8.49 -11.83
CA SER A 86 -3.32 9.83 -11.55
C SER A 86 -2.78 9.95 -10.11
N PRO A 87 -1.59 10.52 -9.91
CA PRO A 87 -1.05 10.78 -8.57
C PRO A 87 -1.97 11.65 -7.70
N LEU A 88 -2.70 12.59 -8.33
CA LEU A 88 -3.65 13.45 -7.62
C LEU A 88 -4.81 12.62 -7.04
N MET A 89 -5.35 11.69 -7.82
CA MET A 89 -6.40 10.78 -7.35
C MET A 89 -5.94 9.90 -6.19
N VAL A 90 -4.72 9.34 -6.30
CA VAL A 90 -4.11 8.54 -5.23
C VAL A 90 -3.95 9.38 -3.96
N ALA A 91 -3.46 10.62 -4.08
CA ALA A 91 -3.28 11.53 -2.96
C ALA A 91 -4.61 11.93 -2.31
N GLU A 92 -5.65 12.22 -3.10
CA GLU A 92 -6.98 12.55 -2.59
C GLU A 92 -7.61 11.37 -1.83
N GLU A 93 -7.56 10.16 -2.38
CA GLU A 93 -8.09 8.97 -1.72
C GLU A 93 -7.35 8.69 -0.41
N ALA A 94 -6.01 8.81 -0.42
CA ALA A 94 -5.18 8.65 0.77
C ALA A 94 -5.53 9.69 1.85
N TYR A 95 -5.65 10.95 1.47
CA TYR A 95 -5.99 12.05 2.39
C TYR A 95 -7.38 11.86 3.01
N LYS A 96 -8.38 11.53 2.19
CA LYS A 96 -9.75 11.22 2.66
C LYS A 96 -9.75 10.03 3.62
N ALA A 97 -9.00 8.97 3.31
CA ALA A 97 -8.92 7.78 4.16
C ALA A 97 -8.28 8.07 5.52
N LEU A 98 -7.17 8.80 5.54
CA LEU A 98 -6.52 9.24 6.78
C LEU A 98 -7.48 10.07 7.63
N ASN A 99 -8.17 11.03 7.03
CA ASN A 99 -9.13 11.90 7.72
C ASN A 99 -10.30 11.13 8.34
N ASN A 100 -10.75 10.07 7.67
CA ASN A 100 -11.81 9.18 8.15
C ASN A 100 -11.31 8.08 9.11
N GLY A 101 -10.03 8.10 9.51
CA GLY A 101 -9.48 7.14 10.47
C GLY A 101 -9.34 5.71 9.91
N LYS A 102 -9.26 5.54 8.60
CA LYS A 102 -9.05 4.21 7.99
C LYS A 102 -7.61 3.77 8.19
N THR A 103 -7.41 2.60 8.79
CA THR A 103 -6.06 2.03 9.00
C THR A 103 -5.40 1.61 7.69
N VAL A 104 -6.15 1.06 6.74
CA VAL A 104 -5.63 0.63 5.44
C VAL A 104 -6.50 1.19 4.33
N VAL A 105 -5.85 1.76 3.31
CA VAL A 105 -6.51 2.20 2.07
C VAL A 105 -5.78 1.65 0.87
N VAL A 106 -6.50 0.89 0.04
CA VAL A 106 -6.04 0.52 -1.30
C VAL A 106 -6.60 1.54 -2.28
N THR A 107 -5.72 2.24 -2.99
CA THR A 107 -6.18 3.24 -3.97
C THR A 107 -6.47 2.58 -5.31
N GLY A 108 -7.48 3.13 -5.96
CA GLY A 108 -7.90 2.68 -7.28
C GLY A 108 -8.89 1.55 -7.27
N LEU A 109 -9.96 1.71 -8.05
CA LEU A 109 -11.11 0.81 -8.02
C LEU A 109 -10.75 -0.62 -8.41
N LEU A 110 -9.84 -0.78 -9.37
CA LEU A 110 -9.39 -2.09 -9.85
C LEU A 110 -8.55 -2.85 -8.81
N ASN A 111 -7.93 -2.14 -7.86
CA ASN A 111 -7.05 -2.74 -6.86
C ASN A 111 -7.78 -3.08 -5.55
N LYS A 112 -8.94 -2.47 -5.28
CA LYS A 112 -9.71 -2.66 -4.03
C LYS A 112 -10.02 -4.13 -3.68
N PRO A 113 -10.34 -5.03 -4.64
CA PRO A 113 -10.59 -6.43 -4.33
C PRO A 113 -9.32 -7.23 -3.98
N LEU A 114 -8.12 -6.73 -4.31
CA LEU A 114 -6.88 -7.49 -4.25
C LEU A 114 -6.55 -8.07 -2.85
N PRO A 115 -6.73 -7.33 -1.73
CA PRO A 115 -6.50 -7.89 -0.40
C PRO A 115 -7.39 -9.11 -0.11
N LEU A 116 -8.65 -9.08 -0.57
CA LEU A 116 -9.59 -10.20 -0.39
C LEU A 116 -9.17 -11.39 -1.24
N VAL A 117 -8.80 -11.16 -2.51
CA VAL A 117 -8.32 -12.21 -3.41
C VAL A 117 -7.10 -12.92 -2.81
N ASN A 118 -6.13 -12.17 -2.30
CA ASN A 118 -4.93 -12.76 -1.66
C ASN A 118 -5.24 -13.60 -0.43
N ARG A 119 -6.32 -13.30 0.29
CA ARG A 119 -6.75 -14.07 1.46
C ARG A 119 -7.41 -15.39 1.07
N LEU A 120 -8.05 -15.45 -0.09
CA LEU A 120 -8.80 -16.63 -0.55
C LEU A 120 -7.97 -17.55 -1.43
N VAL A 121 -7.04 -17.02 -2.22
CA VAL A 121 -6.25 -17.80 -3.17
C VAL A 121 -5.03 -18.42 -2.45
N PRO A 122 -4.75 -19.72 -2.65
CA PRO A 122 -3.57 -20.35 -2.07
C PRO A 122 -2.26 -19.62 -2.43
N ARG A 123 -1.36 -19.47 -1.45
CA ARG A 123 -0.12 -18.68 -1.59
C ARG A 123 0.78 -19.11 -2.75
N LYS A 124 0.85 -20.42 -3.04
CA LYS A 124 1.59 -20.96 -4.20
C LYS A 124 0.96 -20.51 -5.53
N ALA A 125 -0.37 -20.57 -5.63
CA ALA A 125 -1.10 -20.13 -6.83
C ALA A 125 -0.95 -18.62 -7.04
N MET A 126 -1.05 -17.82 -5.97
CA MET A 126 -0.80 -16.37 -6.05
C MET A 126 0.62 -16.05 -6.51
N THR A 127 1.64 -16.72 -5.96
CA THR A 127 3.05 -16.51 -6.34
C THR A 127 3.28 -16.88 -7.81
N TRP A 128 2.66 -17.95 -8.28
CA TRP A 128 2.71 -18.33 -9.69
C TRP A 128 2.01 -17.30 -10.58
N ALA A 129 0.81 -16.82 -10.20
CA ALA A 129 0.07 -15.84 -10.97
C ALA A 129 0.83 -14.50 -11.07
N THR A 130 1.41 -14.02 -9.97
CA THR A 130 2.26 -12.82 -9.98
C THR A 130 3.53 -13.02 -10.79
N SER A 131 4.11 -14.23 -10.81
CA SER A 131 5.26 -14.54 -11.68
C SER A 131 4.92 -14.38 -13.18
N LYS A 132 3.69 -14.66 -13.59
CA LYS A 132 3.23 -14.51 -14.97
C LYS A 132 2.93 -13.05 -15.34
N LEU A 133 2.44 -12.26 -14.38
CA LEU A 133 2.21 -10.82 -14.55
C LEU A 133 3.50 -10.01 -14.57
N MET A 134 4.51 -10.44 -13.82
CA MET A 134 5.81 -9.75 -13.68
C MET A 134 6.92 -10.33 -14.57
N GLY A 135 6.71 -11.53 -15.10
CA GLY A 135 7.61 -12.17 -16.05
C GLY A 135 7.49 -11.55 -17.43
N ARG A 136 8.64 -11.38 -18.10
CA ARG A 136 8.74 -10.98 -19.50
C ARG A 136 8.20 -12.07 -20.42
#